data_AF-A0A8J6JFS7-F1
#
_entry.id   AF-A0A8J6JFS7-F1
#
_cell.length_a   1.000
_cell.length_b   1.000
_cell.length_c   1.000
_cell.angle_alpha   90.00
_cell.angle_beta   90.00
_cell.angle_gamma   90.00
#
_symmetry.space_group_name_H-M   'P 1'
#
loop_
_entity.id
_entity.type
_entity.pdbx_description
1 polymer ?
#
loop_
_entity_poly.entity_id
_entity_poly.type
_entity_poly.pdbx_seq_one_letter_code
_entity_poly.pdbx_strand_id
1 'polypeptide(L)' 'MDLKNNKITVGELLDSPAARAVFQRRFPMVMKHPLLGAARTVTLEQVISFAQAYVPQRTIQETLNELRRA' A
#
# COMPACT_ATOMS: atom_id res chain seq x y z
N MET A 1 9.14 -1.69 9.01
CA MET A 1 7.83 -1.83 9.66
C MET A 1 7.34 -3.27 9.51
N ASP A 2 6.65 -3.81 10.51
CA ASP A 2 6.04 -5.12 10.41
C ASP A 2 4.77 -5.05 9.54
N LEU A 3 4.88 -5.45 8.27
CA LEU A 3 3.74 -5.46 7.34
C LEU A 3 2.70 -6.55 7.68
N LYS A 4 2.84 -7.24 8.83
CA LYS A 4 2.00 -8.37 9.27
C LYS A 4 1.80 -9.39 8.13
N ASN A 5 2.87 -9.69 7.39
CA ASN A 5 2.83 -10.56 6.22
C ASN A 5 1.87 -10.05 5.09
N ASN A 6 1.87 -8.74 4.84
CA ASN A 6 0.98 -8.02 3.89
C ASN A 6 -0.52 -8.02 4.26
N LYS A 7 -0.85 -8.48 5.46
CA LYS A 7 -2.22 -8.46 5.99
C LYS A 7 -2.60 -7.13 6.63
N ILE A 8 -1.63 -6.22 6.77
CA ILE A 8 -1.90 -4.85 7.22
C ILE A 8 -2.91 -4.18 6.29
N THR A 9 -3.88 -3.47 6.86
CA THR A 9 -4.84 -2.71 6.05
C THR A 9 -4.22 -1.43 5.51
N VAL A 10 -4.78 -0.86 4.45
CA VAL A 10 -4.37 0.47 3.99
C VAL A 10 -4.57 1.49 5.12
N GLY A 11 -5.57 1.30 5.99
CA GLY A 11 -5.78 2.15 7.17
C GLY A 11 -4.58 2.11 8.11
N GLU A 12 -4.23 0.92 8.58
CA GLU A 12 -3.07 0.71 9.46
C GLU A 12 -1.74 1.13 8.80
N LEU A 13 -1.63 0.96 7.48
CA LEU A 13 -0.47 1.40 6.71
C LEU A 13 -0.39 2.92 6.63
N LEU A 14 -1.52 3.61 6.50
CA LEU A 14 -1.60 5.07 6.48
C LEU A 14 -1.42 5.71 7.87
N ASP A 15 -1.70 4.97 8.94
CA ASP A 15 -1.40 5.37 10.33
C ASP A 15 0.12 5.44 10.58
N SER A 16 0.92 4.72 9.81
CA SER A 16 2.38 4.77 9.90
C SER A 16 2.97 5.82 8.95
N PRO A 17 3.61 6.89 9.45
CA PRO A 17 4.08 8.00 8.60
C PRO A 17 5.13 7.56 7.57
N ALA A 18 6.00 6.61 7.93
CA ALA A 18 7.01 6.07 7.02
C ALA A 18 6.38 5.25 5.87
N ALA A 19 5.45 4.34 6.20
CA ALA A 19 4.74 3.52 5.22
C ALA A 19 3.79 4.35 4.34
N ARG A 20 3.12 5.34 4.93
CA ARG A 20 2.31 6.34 4.22
C ARG A 20 3.14 7.08 3.17
N ALA A 21 4.36 7.50 3.48
CA ALA A 21 5.21 8.22 2.54
C ALA A 21 5.60 7.36 1.33
N VAL A 22 6.00 6.11 1.56
CA VAL A 22 6.33 5.15 0.50
C VAL A 22 5.10 4.85 -0.36
N PHE A 23 3.97 4.57 0.28
CA PHE A 23 2.72 4.24 -0.40
C PHE A 23 2.14 5.43 -1.18
N GLN A 24 2.21 6.64 -0.64
CA GLN A 24 1.81 7.87 -1.34
C GLN A 24 2.66 8.09 -2.60
N ARG A 25 3.96 7.81 -2.53
CA ARG A 25 4.90 7.99 -3.64
C ARG A 25 4.67 6.98 -4.76
N ARG A 26 4.33 5.73 -4.41
CA ARG A 26 4.14 4.62 -5.35
C ARG A 26 2.70 4.49 -5.85
N PHE A 27 1.73 4.83 -5.01
CA PHE A 27 0.28 4.71 -5.29
C PHE A 27 -0.48 6.03 -5.01
N PRO A 28 -0.13 7.15 -5.67
CA PRO A 28 -0.83 8.43 -5.47
C PRO A 28 -2.29 8.37 -5.93
N MET A 29 -2.64 7.47 -6.86
CA MET A 29 -4.01 7.27 -7.33
C MET A 29 -4.92 6.68 -6.25
N VAL A 30 -4.40 5.77 -5.42
CA VAL A 30 -5.16 5.22 -4.29
C VAL A 30 -5.45 6.33 -3.29
N MET A 31 -4.46 7.18 -2.99
CA MET A 31 -4.63 8.36 -2.12
C MET A 31 -5.66 9.37 -2.60
N LYS A 32 -5.80 9.53 -3.92
CA LYS A 32 -6.78 10.43 -4.53
C LYS A 32 -8.15 9.78 -4.76
N HIS A 33 -8.31 8.50 -4.42
CA HIS A 33 -9.57 7.81 -4.65
C HIS A 33 -10.62 8.27 -3.62
N PRO A 34 -11.83 8.67 -4.03
CA PRO A 34 -12.89 9.10 -3.10
C PRO A 34 -13.29 8.00 -2.10
N LEU A 35 -12.99 6.73 -2.43
CA LEU A 35 -13.16 5.58 -1.54
C LEU A 35 -11.95 5.36 -0.60
N LEU A 36 -11.04 6.31 -0.40
CA LEU A 36 -9.91 6.13 0.52
C LEU A 36 -10.38 5.72 1.92
N GLY A 37 -11.51 6.28 2.38
CA GLY A 37 -12.14 5.92 3.65
C GLY A 37 -12.56 4.44 3.71
N ALA A 38 -13.09 3.90 2.61
CA ALA A 38 -13.42 2.47 2.49
C ALA A 38 -12.18 1.61 2.21
N ALA A 39 -11.16 2.14 1.53
CA ALA A 39 -9.89 1.47 1.31
C ALA A 39 -9.16 1.17 2.62
N ARG A 40 -9.46 1.90 3.71
CA ARG A 40 -8.89 1.62 5.04
C ARG A 40 -9.18 0.21 5.56
N THR A 41 -10.23 -0.45 5.09
CA THR A 41 -10.55 -1.84 5.46
C THR A 41 -9.93 -2.86 4.51
N VAL A 42 -9.39 -2.41 3.37
CA VAL A 42 -8.75 -3.25 2.35
C VAL A 42 -7.33 -3.56 2.79
N THR A 43 -6.90 -4.81 2.59
CA THR A 43 -5.53 -5.21 2.93
C THR A 43 -4.53 -4.77 1.86
N LEU A 44 -3.28 -4.59 2.25
CA LEU A 44 -2.19 -4.31 1.32
C LEU A 44 -2.10 -5.39 0.22
N GLU A 45 -2.30 -6.66 0.57
CA GLU A 45 -2.35 -7.76 -0.40
C GLU A 45 -3.48 -7.63 -1.44
N GLN A 46 -4.67 -7.20 -1.02
CA GLN A 46 -5.78 -6.94 -1.93
C GLN A 46 -5.48 -5.76 -2.85
N VAL A 47 -4.97 -4.65 -2.30
CA VAL A 47 -4.54 -3.50 -3.13
C VAL A 47 -3.49 -3.93 -4.14
N ILE A 48 -2.52 -4.74 -3.70
CA ILE A 48 -1.48 -5.27 -4.58
C ILE A 48 -2.12 -6.11 -5.68
N SER A 49 -3.04 -7.02 -5.35
CA SER A 49 -3.77 -7.85 -6.31
C SER A 49 -4.51 -7.03 -7.38
N PHE A 50 -5.13 -5.91 -6.99
CA PHE A 50 -5.72 -4.97 -7.95
C PHE A 50 -4.66 -4.19 -8.73
N ALA A 51 -3.58 -3.78 -8.08
CA ALA A 51 -2.51 -3.00 -8.67
C ALA A 51 -1.71 -3.78 -9.71
N GLN A 52 -1.63 -5.12 -9.63
CA GLN A 52 -0.92 -5.95 -10.63
C GLN A 52 -1.48 -5.77 -12.05
N ALA A 53 -2.77 -5.40 -12.16
CA ALA A 53 -3.42 -5.11 -13.44
C ALA A 53 -2.96 -3.78 -14.08
N TYR A 54 -2.40 -2.87 -13.28
CA TYR A 54 -2.02 -1.52 -13.70
C TYR A 54 -0.53 -1.20 -13.49
N VAL A 55 0.17 -1.98 -12.67
CA VAL A 55 1.53 -1.74 -12.19
C VAL A 55 2.35 -3.02 -12.34
N PRO A 56 3.58 -2.95 -12.88
CA PRO A 56 4.45 -4.12 -13.01
C PRO A 56 4.79 -4.76 -11.66
N GLN A 57 4.86 -6.09 -11.62
CA GLN A 57 5.24 -6.83 -10.40
C GLN A 57 6.55 -6.35 -9.78
N ARG A 58 7.53 -5.95 -10.61
CA ARG A 58 8.80 -5.42 -10.12
C ARG A 58 8.61 -4.19 -9.23
N THR A 59 7.77 -3.25 -9.67
CA THR A 59 7.46 -2.03 -8.91
C THR A 59 6.73 -2.36 -7.61
N ILE A 60 5.85 -3.37 -7.63
CA ILE A 60 5.15 -3.85 -6.43
C ILE A 60 6.15 -4.43 -5.42
N GLN A 61 7.07 -5.29 -5.86
CA GLN A 61 8.09 -5.89 -4.99
C GLN A 61 9.05 -4.84 -4.43
N GLU A 62 9.47 -3.87 -5.24
CA GLU A 62 10.28 -2.74 -4.77
C GLU A 62 9.54 -1.93 -3.71
N THR A 63 8.25 -1.67 -3.92
CA THR A 63 7.41 -0.96 -2.95
C THR A 63 7.26 -1.75 -1.65
N LEU A 64 7.04 -3.07 -1.72
CA LEU A 64 6.98 -3.94 -0.53
C LEU A 64 8.31 -3.97 0.24
N ASN A 65 9.44 -3.99 -0.47
CA ASN A 65 10.75 -3.94 0.16
C ASN A 65 11.03 -2.58 0.81
N GLU A 66 10.66 -1.48 0.17
CA GLU A 66 10.72 -0.15 0.79
C GLU A 66 9.83 -0.07 2.03
N LEU A 67 8.60 -0.57 1.95
CA LEU A 67 7.66 -0.61 3.08
C LEU A 67 8.16 -1.46 4.26
N ARG A 68 8.87 -2.57 3.99
CA ARG A 68 9.52 -3.38 5.04
C ARG A 68 10.67 -2.64 5.72
N ARG A 69 11.41 -1.83 4.97
CA ARG A 69 12.59 -1.07 5.44
C ARG A 69 12.22 0.27 6.10
N ALA A 70 11.04 0.81 5.79
CA ALA A 70 10.48 2.04 6.34
C ALA A 70 10.04 1.88 7.80
#